data_AF-E6MQE6-F1
#
_entry.id   AF-E6MQE6-F1
#
_cell.length_a   1.000
_cell.length_b   1.000
_cell.length_c   1.000
_cell.angle_alpha   90.00
_cell.angle_beta   90.00
_cell.angle_gamma   90.00
#
_symmetry.space_group_name_H-M   'P 1'
#
loop_
_entity.id
_entity.type
_entity.pdbx_description
1 polymer ?
#
loop_
_entity_poly.entity_id
_entity_poly.type
_entity_poly.pdbx_seq_one_letter_code
_entity_poly.pdbx_strand_id
1 'polypeptide(L)'
;MKKICSNLFAVLCLMMGTMMMFSCSKSEDTPNEKGNPEAQVKVKEETKSAIISVKNLPAKSEVLLVYADDRGQMLTKGLTDAQGNWQFDADQLVGFEQHLKVMVKENDQNKLIQTLTIPAAKQTLTQQQIENLLMKHTWNSVVYTSRMLIKHKGNLPLDMFIGVAQKQFKFENNGKFVFKVTSPLNFTDNNGSWSLSNQELTINTKIPLGPLSMTHVRINKLTDDELSLLAEISDGLFLIGFKPLS
;
A
#
# COMPACT_ATOMS: atom_id res chain seq x y z
N MET A 1 24.40 50.75 71.22
CA MET A 1 22.94 50.64 71.02
C MET A 1 22.46 49.31 71.60
N LYS A 2 21.26 49.33 72.19
CA LYS A 2 20.52 48.30 72.96
C LYS A 2 20.84 46.82 72.58
N LYS A 3 21.29 45.95 73.49
CA LYS A 3 20.64 45.22 74.61
C LYS A 3 19.80 43.99 74.19
N ILE A 4 20.12 42.86 74.85
CA ILE A 4 19.26 41.70 75.26
C ILE A 4 19.07 40.62 74.17
N CYS A 5 19.08 39.31 74.42
CA CYS A 5 19.56 38.39 75.46
C CYS A 5 19.25 36.97 74.95
N SER A 6 19.96 35.98 75.50
CA SER A 6 19.44 34.66 75.93
C SER A 6 19.09 33.57 74.91
N ASN A 7 19.93 32.53 74.96
CA ASN A 7 19.62 31.10 75.07
C ASN A 7 18.37 30.55 74.37
N LEU A 8 18.60 29.66 73.40
CA LEU A 8 17.61 28.69 72.97
C LEU A 8 18.25 27.30 72.82
N PHE A 9 17.82 26.39 73.71
CA PHE A 9 17.55 24.97 73.47
C PHE A 9 18.70 24.12 72.88
N ALA A 10 19.47 23.35 73.64
CA ALA A 10 19.08 22.35 74.64
C ALA A 10 17.96 21.39 74.18
N VAL A 11 18.27 20.10 74.32
CA VAL A 11 17.35 18.97 74.36
C VAL A 11 17.03 18.30 73.01
N LEU A 12 18.05 17.58 72.57
CA LEU A 12 17.95 16.29 71.88
C LEU A 12 17.10 15.35 72.76
N CYS A 13 15.78 15.34 72.56
CA CYS A 13 14.87 14.43 73.26
C CYS A 13 14.60 13.18 72.41
N LEU A 14 14.88 12.06 73.05
CA LEU A 14 14.46 10.70 72.72
C LEU A 14 12.97 10.55 72.37
N MET A 15 12.71 9.55 71.53
CA MET A 15 11.61 8.57 71.57
C MET A 15 10.20 8.93 71.05
N MET A 16 9.70 7.96 70.28
CA MET A 16 8.30 7.54 70.05
C MET A 16 7.40 8.42 69.16
N GLY A 17 6.94 7.79 68.09
CA GLY A 17 5.84 8.28 67.26
C GLY A 17 5.51 7.30 66.14
N THR A 18 4.89 6.16 66.46
CA THR A 18 4.08 5.42 65.49
C THR A 18 2.91 6.30 65.06
N MET A 19 2.90 6.72 63.80
CA MET A 19 1.68 7.15 63.12
C MET A 19 1.58 6.43 61.78
N MET A 20 0.51 5.65 61.64
CA MET A 20 0.01 5.18 60.36
C MET A 20 -0.30 6.40 59.48
N MET A 21 0.18 6.40 58.24
CA MET A 21 -0.35 7.22 57.16
C MET A 21 -0.53 6.33 55.93
N PHE A 22 -1.77 6.32 55.45
CA PHE A 22 -2.23 5.64 54.27
C PHE A 22 -1.53 6.12 52.99
N SER A 23 -1.39 5.20 52.05
CA SER A 23 -1.53 5.37 50.59
C SER A 23 -0.71 6.46 49.88
N CYS A 24 0.28 6.00 49.13
CA CYS A 24 0.23 6.13 47.68
C CYS A 24 1.06 5.00 47.11
N SER A 25 0.39 3.90 46.74
CA SER A 25 0.98 2.94 45.82
C SER A 25 1.51 3.73 44.64
N LYS A 26 2.82 3.68 44.39
CA LYS A 26 3.25 3.71 43.01
C LYS A 26 2.54 2.50 42.40
N SER A 27 1.46 2.75 41.67
CA SER A 27 1.14 1.90 40.54
C SER A 27 2.40 1.97 39.69
N GLU A 28 3.27 0.98 39.87
CA GLU A 28 4.10 0.53 38.78
C GLU A 28 3.10 0.39 37.63
N ASP A 29 3.26 1.22 36.60
CA ASP A 29 2.66 0.95 35.32
C ASP A 29 3.15 -0.44 34.95
N THR A 30 2.36 -1.45 35.31
CA THR A 30 2.49 -2.80 34.78
C THR A 30 2.68 -2.60 33.29
N PRO A 31 3.74 -3.18 32.68
CA PRO A 31 3.82 -3.19 31.23
C PRO A 31 2.49 -3.75 30.77
N ASN A 32 1.68 -2.91 30.13
CA ASN A 32 0.41 -3.33 29.59
C ASN A 32 0.75 -4.57 28.77
N GLU A 33 0.30 -5.75 29.21
CA GLU A 33 0.60 -7.03 28.55
C GLU A 33 -0.06 -6.95 27.18
N LYS A 34 0.61 -6.27 26.25
CA LYS A 34 0.23 -6.26 24.85
C LYS A 34 0.42 -7.69 24.42
N GLY A 35 -0.68 -8.33 24.04
CA GLY A 35 -0.66 -9.67 23.49
C GLY A 35 0.33 -9.77 22.33
N ASN A 36 0.57 -10.97 21.83
CA ASN A 36 1.47 -11.12 20.69
C ASN A 36 1.02 -10.22 19.52
N PRO A 37 1.96 -9.57 18.81
CA PRO A 37 1.64 -8.81 17.61
C PRO A 37 0.83 -9.67 16.64
N GLU A 38 -0.26 -9.12 16.15
CA GLU A 38 -1.21 -9.83 15.31
C GLU A 38 -1.57 -8.96 14.11
N ALA A 39 -1.71 -9.60 12.94
CA ALA A 39 -2.23 -8.97 11.76
C ALA A 39 -3.40 -9.77 11.17
N GLN A 40 -4.42 -9.06 10.71
CA GLN A 40 -5.64 -9.66 10.16
C GLN A 40 -6.08 -8.96 8.88
N VAL A 41 -6.79 -9.69 8.02
CA VAL A 41 -7.42 -9.18 6.80
C VAL A 41 -8.93 -9.32 6.91
N LYS A 42 -9.66 -8.24 6.66
CA LYS A 42 -11.12 -8.24 6.50
C LYS A 42 -11.48 -7.74 5.11
N VAL A 43 -12.01 -8.64 4.28
CA VAL A 43 -12.44 -8.35 2.92
C VAL A 43 -13.80 -7.65 2.90
N LYS A 44 -13.96 -6.72 1.97
CA LYS A 44 -15.20 -6.04 1.58
C LYS A 44 -15.45 -6.30 0.10
N GLU A 45 -16.06 -7.45 -0.20
CA GLU A 45 -16.33 -7.91 -1.58
C GLU A 45 -17.07 -6.86 -2.43
N GLU A 46 -18.05 -6.17 -1.83
CA GLU A 46 -18.89 -5.20 -2.53
C GLU A 46 -18.11 -3.99 -3.07
N THR A 47 -17.04 -3.62 -2.38
CA THR A 47 -16.18 -2.49 -2.76
C THR A 47 -14.84 -2.94 -3.36
N LYS A 48 -14.64 -4.26 -3.57
CA LYS A 48 -13.38 -4.86 -4.02
C LYS A 48 -12.19 -4.32 -3.22
N SER A 49 -12.31 -4.29 -1.90
CA SER A 49 -11.27 -3.78 -1.00
C SER A 49 -11.10 -4.68 0.23
N ALA A 50 -9.99 -4.49 0.94
CA ALA A 50 -9.67 -5.22 2.15
C ALA A 50 -9.11 -4.27 3.19
N ILE A 51 -9.56 -4.41 4.44
CA ILE A 51 -8.93 -3.78 5.59
C ILE A 51 -7.86 -4.71 6.12
N ILE A 52 -6.63 -4.23 6.19
CA ILE A 52 -5.56 -4.86 6.96
C ILE A 52 -5.48 -4.15 8.30
N SER A 53 -5.53 -4.91 9.40
CA SER A 53 -5.31 -4.38 10.74
C SER A 53 -4.13 -5.06 11.39
N VAL A 54 -3.27 -4.29 12.04
CA VAL A 54 -2.16 -4.77 12.87
C VAL A 54 -2.37 -4.25 14.28
N LYS A 55 -2.23 -5.12 15.29
CA LYS A 55 -2.51 -4.81 16.69
C LYS A 55 -1.38 -5.27 17.61
N ASN A 56 -1.44 -4.79 18.85
CA ASN A 56 -0.56 -5.17 19.95
C ASN A 56 0.94 -4.87 19.72
N LEU A 57 1.25 -3.85 18.91
CA LEU A 57 2.62 -3.35 18.77
C LEU A 57 2.90 -2.21 19.76
N PRO A 58 4.17 -1.88 20.04
CA PRO A 58 4.51 -0.62 20.71
C PRO A 58 3.93 0.58 19.95
N ALA A 59 3.58 1.66 20.67
CA ALA A 59 3.08 2.89 20.04
C ALA A 59 4.17 3.49 19.13
N LYS A 60 3.77 4.07 18.00
CA LYS A 60 4.68 4.63 16.98
C LYS A 60 5.66 3.61 16.36
N SER A 61 5.35 2.32 16.40
CA SER A 61 6.11 1.31 15.65
C SER A 61 5.88 1.52 14.15
N GLU A 62 6.96 1.49 13.35
CA GLU A 62 6.86 1.56 11.89
C GLU A 62 6.49 0.18 11.33
N VAL A 63 5.28 0.07 10.82
CA VAL A 63 4.73 -1.11 10.15
C VAL A 63 4.95 -0.97 8.65
N LEU A 64 5.41 -2.06 8.03
CA LEU A 64 5.69 -2.17 6.61
C LEU A 64 4.84 -3.32 6.04
N LEU A 65 4.09 -3.06 4.97
CA LEU A 65 3.44 -4.10 4.17
C LEU A 65 4.19 -4.27 2.86
N VAL A 66 4.65 -5.48 2.57
CA VAL A 66 5.47 -5.78 1.38
C VAL A 66 4.93 -7.03 0.70
N TYR A 67 4.91 -7.05 -0.63
CA TYR A 67 4.55 -8.27 -1.37
C TYR A 67 5.49 -9.43 -1.01
N ALA A 68 4.94 -10.61 -0.76
CA ALA A 68 5.67 -11.79 -0.32
C ALA A 68 6.37 -12.51 -1.48
N ASP A 69 7.14 -11.75 -2.26
CA ASP A 69 8.04 -12.20 -3.33
C ASP A 69 9.43 -11.62 -3.05
N ASP A 70 10.50 -12.27 -3.48
CA ASP A 70 11.87 -11.76 -3.28
C ASP A 70 12.11 -10.41 -3.99
N ARG A 71 11.30 -10.12 -5.01
CA ARG A 71 11.28 -8.85 -5.76
C ARG A 71 10.04 -8.02 -5.43
N GLY A 72 9.26 -8.46 -4.43
CA GLY A 72 8.06 -7.80 -3.98
C GLY A 72 8.35 -6.38 -3.50
N GLN A 73 7.53 -5.44 -3.94
CA GLN A 73 7.65 -4.04 -3.56
C GLN A 73 6.85 -3.76 -2.29
N MET A 74 7.20 -2.66 -1.62
CA MET A 74 6.43 -2.18 -0.48
C MET A 74 5.07 -1.66 -0.95
N LEU A 75 4.00 -2.24 -0.42
CA LEU A 75 2.63 -1.78 -0.67
C LEU A 75 2.37 -0.47 0.06
N THR A 76 2.75 -0.41 1.34
CA THR A 76 2.57 0.78 2.18
C THR A 76 3.40 0.67 3.45
N LYS A 77 3.50 1.79 4.18
CA LYS A 77 4.04 1.84 5.54
C LYS A 77 3.32 2.88 6.38
N GLY A 78 3.36 2.71 7.70
CA GLY A 78 2.78 3.67 8.62
C GLY A 78 3.19 3.43 10.06
N LEU A 79 2.79 4.35 10.93
CA LEU A 79 3.06 4.26 12.37
C LEU A 79 1.82 3.76 13.10
N THR A 80 2.03 2.92 14.10
CA THR A 80 0.95 2.55 15.02
C THR A 80 0.49 3.76 15.85
N ASP A 81 -0.78 3.76 16.20
CA ASP A 81 -1.39 4.75 17.09
C ASP A 81 -0.90 4.62 18.55
N ALA A 82 -1.44 5.45 19.44
CA ALA A 82 -1.08 5.45 20.87
C ALA A 82 -1.40 4.10 21.55
N GLN A 83 -2.39 3.36 21.04
CA GLN A 83 -2.80 2.07 21.54
C GLN A 83 -1.94 0.94 20.97
N GLY A 84 -1.15 1.20 19.91
CA GLY A 84 -0.32 0.19 19.25
C GLY A 84 -1.01 -0.50 18.08
N ASN A 85 -2.04 0.13 17.51
CA ASN A 85 -2.78 -0.39 16.37
C ASN A 85 -2.44 0.38 15.10
N TRP A 86 -2.54 -0.29 13.96
CA TRP A 86 -2.40 0.32 12.65
C TRP A 86 -3.41 -0.32 11.69
N GLN A 87 -3.92 0.48 10.75
CA GLN A 87 -4.88 0.01 9.76
C GLN A 87 -4.56 0.57 8.39
N PHE A 88 -4.84 -0.22 7.35
CA PHE A 88 -4.72 0.19 5.97
C PHE A 88 -5.85 -0.39 5.12
N ASP A 89 -6.45 0.44 4.28
CA ASP A 89 -7.38 0.00 3.24
C ASP A 89 -6.59 -0.31 1.96
N ALA A 90 -6.60 -1.58 1.56
CA ALA A 90 -6.01 -2.07 0.33
C ALA A 90 -7.09 -2.37 -0.71
N ASP A 91 -6.76 -2.17 -1.99
CA ASP A 91 -7.59 -2.72 -3.08
C ASP A 91 -7.43 -4.25 -3.12
N GLN A 92 -8.53 -4.96 -3.42
CA GLN A 92 -8.45 -6.34 -3.88
C GLN A 92 -8.15 -6.35 -5.38
N LEU A 93 -7.13 -7.08 -5.76
CA LEU A 93 -6.73 -7.16 -7.16
C LEU A 93 -7.55 -8.21 -7.92
N VAL A 94 -8.13 -7.82 -9.07
CA VAL A 94 -8.93 -8.72 -9.89
C VAL A 94 -8.06 -9.85 -10.44
N GLY A 95 -8.45 -11.09 -10.15
CA GLY A 95 -7.76 -12.30 -10.62
C GLY A 95 -6.33 -12.48 -10.11
N PHE A 96 -5.92 -11.75 -9.07
CA PHE A 96 -4.60 -11.86 -8.47
C PHE A 96 -4.68 -11.91 -6.95
N GLU A 97 -4.26 -13.02 -6.36
CA GLU A 97 -4.17 -13.20 -4.92
C GLU A 97 -2.92 -12.50 -4.39
N GLN A 98 -3.10 -11.59 -3.42
CA GLN A 98 -1.99 -10.79 -2.90
C GLN A 98 -1.45 -11.45 -1.63
N HIS A 99 -0.27 -12.05 -1.73
CA HIS A 99 0.49 -12.50 -0.56
C HIS A 99 1.36 -11.35 -0.04
N LEU A 100 1.25 -11.04 1.24
CA LEU A 100 1.94 -9.92 1.89
C LEU A 100 2.72 -10.39 3.13
N LYS A 101 3.85 -9.74 3.39
CA LYS A 101 4.63 -9.79 4.63
C LYS A 101 4.30 -8.54 5.45
N VAL A 102 3.89 -8.73 6.70
CA VAL A 102 3.76 -7.66 7.70
C VAL A 102 5.07 -7.62 8.47
N MET A 103 5.80 -6.52 8.34
CA MET A 103 7.08 -6.33 9.03
C MET A 103 7.02 -5.11 9.93
N VAL A 104 7.83 -5.13 10.99
CA VAL A 104 8.03 -3.97 11.87
C VAL A 104 9.51 -3.61 11.87
N LYS A 105 9.80 -2.31 11.81
CA LYS A 105 11.17 -1.82 11.93
C LYS A 105 11.58 -1.79 13.40
N GLU A 106 12.53 -2.64 13.77
CA GLU A 106 13.14 -2.73 15.11
C GLU A 106 14.66 -2.55 14.96
N ASN A 107 15.25 -1.52 15.59
CA ASN A 107 16.71 -1.27 15.58
C ASN A 107 17.35 -1.30 14.18
N ASP A 108 16.73 -0.63 13.21
CA ASP A 108 17.12 -0.61 11.79
C ASP A 108 17.06 -1.96 11.04
N GLN A 109 16.50 -2.99 11.67
CA GLN A 109 16.20 -4.26 11.02
C GLN A 109 14.68 -4.43 10.84
N ASN A 110 14.30 -5.10 9.76
CA ASN A 110 12.91 -5.47 9.52
C ASN A 110 12.64 -6.85 10.10
N LYS A 111 11.72 -6.93 11.05
CA LYS A 111 11.27 -8.18 11.64
C LYS A 111 9.93 -8.59 11.06
N LEU A 112 9.84 -9.80 10.54
CA LEU A 112 8.57 -10.38 10.09
C LEU A 112 7.68 -10.67 11.31
N ILE A 113 6.46 -10.13 11.28
CA ILE A 113 5.42 -10.43 12.27
C ILE A 113 4.56 -11.57 11.78
N GLN A 114 4.00 -11.43 10.57
CA GLN A 114 3.05 -12.38 10.00
C GLN A 114 3.00 -12.25 8.48
N THR A 115 2.59 -13.31 7.80
CA THR A 115 2.19 -13.27 6.39
C THR A 115 0.68 -13.23 6.26
N LEU A 116 0.17 -12.43 5.33
CA LEU A 116 -1.26 -12.27 5.06
C LEU A 116 -1.56 -12.59 3.60
N THR A 117 -2.80 -12.97 3.35
CA THR A 117 -3.34 -13.14 2.00
C THR A 117 -4.58 -12.27 1.85
N ILE A 118 -4.60 -11.43 0.80
CA ILE A 118 -5.85 -10.83 0.32
C ILE A 118 -6.30 -11.67 -0.89
N PRO A 119 -7.49 -12.30 -0.82
CA PRO A 119 -8.00 -13.09 -1.93
C PRO A 119 -8.30 -12.19 -3.13
N ALA A 120 -8.14 -12.77 -4.32
CA ALA A 120 -8.41 -12.09 -5.59
C ALA A 120 -9.88 -11.66 -5.69
N ALA A 121 -10.11 -10.44 -6.17
CA ALA A 121 -11.46 -10.02 -6.57
C ALA A 121 -11.88 -10.71 -7.87
N LYS A 122 -13.19 -10.86 -8.07
CA LYS A 122 -13.76 -11.32 -9.33
C LYS A 122 -14.01 -10.16 -10.29
N GLN A 123 -13.86 -10.42 -11.58
CA GLN A 123 -14.38 -9.52 -12.60
C GLN A 123 -15.90 -9.60 -12.59
N THR A 124 -16.54 -8.44 -12.61
CA THR A 124 -18.01 -8.30 -12.53
C THR A 124 -18.61 -7.70 -13.79
N LEU A 125 -17.78 -7.05 -14.62
CA LEU A 125 -18.20 -6.52 -15.90
C LEU A 125 -18.24 -7.62 -16.96
N THR A 126 -19.25 -7.57 -17.83
CA THR A 126 -19.30 -8.44 -19.00
C THR A 126 -18.28 -7.99 -20.05
N GLN A 127 -17.98 -8.88 -21.00
CA GLN A 127 -17.08 -8.55 -22.11
C GLN A 127 -17.55 -7.30 -22.88
N GLN A 128 -18.83 -7.22 -23.20
CA GLN A 128 -19.41 -6.08 -23.92
C GLN A 128 -19.32 -4.77 -23.11
N GLN A 129 -19.53 -4.82 -21.79
CA GLN A 129 -19.39 -3.64 -20.93
C GLN A 129 -17.95 -3.15 -20.90
N ILE A 130 -16.99 -4.08 -20.81
CA ILE A 130 -15.56 -3.77 -20.85
C ILE A 130 -15.20 -3.07 -22.17
N GLU A 131 -15.56 -3.67 -23.31
CA GLU A 131 -15.25 -3.11 -24.63
C GLU A 131 -15.83 -1.71 -24.80
N ASN A 132 -17.11 -1.52 -24.44
CA ASN A 132 -17.77 -0.22 -24.52
C ASN A 132 -17.08 0.85 -23.66
N LEU A 133 -16.73 0.52 -22.41
CA LEU A 133 -16.09 1.47 -21.50
C LEU A 133 -14.64 1.77 -21.91
N LEU A 134 -13.86 0.76 -22.30
CA LEU A 134 -12.48 0.95 -22.77
C LEU A 134 -12.42 1.90 -23.97
N MET A 135 -13.33 1.74 -24.93
CA MET A 135 -13.36 2.57 -26.14
C MET A 135 -13.98 3.96 -25.95
N LYS A 136 -14.63 4.22 -24.80
CA LYS A 136 -15.33 5.48 -24.54
C LYS A 136 -14.39 6.68 -24.43
N HIS A 137 -13.17 6.46 -23.94
CA HIS A 137 -12.20 7.52 -23.65
C HIS A 137 -10.82 7.20 -24.23
N THR A 138 -10.04 8.27 -24.44
CA THR A 138 -8.58 8.11 -24.40
C THR A 138 -8.18 8.12 -22.92
N TRP A 139 -7.43 7.12 -22.48
CA TRP A 139 -7.06 6.94 -21.09
C TRP A 139 -5.67 7.51 -20.83
N ASN A 140 -5.56 8.50 -19.96
CA ASN A 140 -4.32 9.15 -19.58
C ASN A 140 -3.80 8.55 -18.27
N SER A 141 -2.57 8.05 -18.25
CA SER A 141 -2.01 7.37 -17.08
C SER A 141 -1.87 8.32 -15.90
N VAL A 142 -2.00 7.80 -14.68
CA VAL A 142 -1.84 8.58 -13.45
C VAL A 142 -0.72 7.96 -12.64
N VAL A 143 0.37 8.72 -12.47
CA VAL A 143 1.59 8.23 -11.81
C VAL A 143 1.33 7.76 -10.38
N TYR A 144 0.62 8.54 -9.57
CA TYR A 144 0.42 8.23 -8.15
C TYR A 144 -0.54 7.05 -7.87
N THR A 145 -1.33 6.63 -8.86
CA THR A 145 -2.16 5.40 -8.77
C THR A 145 -1.51 4.21 -9.48
N SER A 146 -0.39 4.44 -10.18
CA SER A 146 0.39 3.39 -10.83
C SER A 146 1.50 2.91 -9.88
N ARG A 147 1.65 1.60 -9.74
CA ARG A 147 2.62 0.99 -8.83
C ARG A 147 3.17 -0.32 -9.39
N MET A 148 4.47 -0.51 -9.19
CA MET A 148 5.10 -1.81 -9.38
C MET A 148 4.85 -2.66 -8.13
N LEU A 149 4.26 -3.84 -8.30
CA LEU A 149 3.97 -4.76 -7.20
C LEU A 149 5.12 -5.76 -7.02
N ILE A 150 5.64 -6.26 -8.15
CA ILE A 150 6.79 -7.17 -8.21
C ILE A 150 7.76 -6.60 -9.24
N LYS A 151 9.01 -6.39 -8.83
CA LYS A 151 10.05 -5.86 -9.72
C LYS A 151 10.49 -6.90 -10.74
N HIS A 152 10.59 -6.48 -11.99
CA HIS A 152 11.14 -7.30 -13.08
C HIS A 152 12.66 -7.50 -12.91
N LYS A 153 13.24 -8.62 -13.37
CA LYS A 153 14.69 -8.92 -13.23
C LYS A 153 15.57 -8.22 -14.27
N GLY A 154 14.96 -7.65 -15.31
CA GLY A 154 15.68 -7.05 -16.44
C GLY A 154 16.31 -5.68 -16.14
N ASN A 155 17.09 -5.20 -17.11
CA ASN A 155 17.68 -3.86 -17.10
C ASN A 155 16.82 -2.82 -17.81
N LEU A 156 15.62 -3.20 -18.27
CA LEU A 156 14.71 -2.26 -18.90
C LEU A 156 14.24 -1.26 -17.83
N PRO A 157 14.17 0.05 -18.13
CA PRO A 157 13.69 1.03 -17.16
C PRO A 157 12.16 0.99 -17.02
N LEU A 158 11.58 -0.18 -16.73
CA LEU A 158 10.14 -0.36 -16.53
C LEU A 158 9.62 0.44 -15.34
N ASP A 159 10.46 0.69 -14.33
CA ASP A 159 10.15 1.58 -13.21
C ASP A 159 9.79 2.98 -13.70
N MET A 160 10.54 3.52 -14.68
CA MET A 160 10.23 4.80 -15.32
C MET A 160 8.99 4.70 -16.19
N PHE A 161 8.83 3.61 -16.94
CA PHE A 161 7.64 3.39 -17.77
C PHE A 161 6.35 3.43 -16.94
N ILE A 162 6.37 2.88 -15.73
CA ILE A 162 5.18 2.75 -14.88
C ILE A 162 4.97 3.99 -14.01
N GLY A 163 6.02 4.42 -13.30
CA GLY A 163 5.93 5.45 -12.26
C GLY A 163 6.38 6.86 -12.67
N VAL A 164 6.82 7.08 -13.91
CA VAL A 164 7.30 8.42 -14.35
C VAL A 164 6.68 8.83 -15.68
N ALA A 165 6.66 7.93 -16.65
CA ALA A 165 6.22 8.26 -18.00
C ALA A 165 4.71 8.56 -18.05
N GLN A 166 4.36 9.66 -18.70
CA GLN A 166 2.97 10.03 -18.95
C GLN A 166 2.52 9.35 -20.25
N LYS A 167 1.54 8.45 -20.15
CA LYS A 167 1.10 7.55 -21.23
C LYS A 167 -0.37 7.80 -21.56
N GLN A 168 -0.74 7.61 -22.81
CA GLN A 168 -2.13 7.62 -23.26
C GLN A 168 -2.44 6.31 -23.99
N PHE A 169 -3.54 5.68 -23.59
CA PHE A 169 -4.04 4.44 -24.15
C PHE A 169 -5.38 4.74 -24.82
N LYS A 170 -5.49 4.49 -26.12
CA LYS A 170 -6.75 4.62 -26.85
C LYS A 170 -7.10 3.29 -27.49
N PHE A 171 -8.22 2.72 -27.05
CA PHE A 171 -8.80 1.51 -27.60
C PHE A 171 -9.80 1.91 -28.69
N GLU A 172 -9.65 1.35 -29.89
CA GLU A 172 -10.54 1.62 -31.02
C GLU A 172 -11.16 0.33 -31.56
N ASN A 173 -12.20 0.47 -32.36
CA ASN A 173 -12.88 -0.64 -33.04
C ASN A 173 -11.91 -1.50 -33.86
N ASN A 174 -12.31 -2.73 -34.15
CA ASN A 174 -11.54 -3.71 -34.92
C ASN A 174 -10.18 -4.03 -34.29
N GLY A 175 -10.07 -3.91 -32.96
CA GLY A 175 -8.87 -4.24 -32.21
C GLY A 175 -7.70 -3.28 -32.44
N LYS A 176 -7.92 -2.08 -32.97
CA LYS A 176 -6.85 -1.08 -33.14
C LYS A 176 -6.53 -0.40 -31.81
N PHE A 177 -5.24 -0.25 -31.51
CA PHE A 177 -4.76 0.42 -30.29
C PHE A 177 -3.77 1.53 -30.64
N VAL A 178 -3.99 2.72 -30.08
CA VAL A 178 -3.05 3.85 -30.20
C VAL A 178 -2.40 4.08 -28.84
N PHE A 179 -1.07 4.04 -28.83
CA PHE A 179 -0.25 4.31 -27.67
C PHE A 179 0.52 5.61 -27.86
N LYS A 180 0.54 6.46 -26.83
CA LYS A 180 1.35 7.67 -26.82
C LYS A 180 2.07 7.83 -25.49
N VAL A 181 3.30 8.32 -25.56
CA VAL A 181 4.05 8.88 -24.43
C VAL A 181 4.16 10.38 -24.65
N THR A 182 3.80 11.17 -23.64
CA THR A 182 3.89 12.65 -23.68
C THR A 182 5.02 13.19 -22.81
N SER A 183 5.56 12.39 -21.89
CA SER A 183 6.69 12.74 -21.03
C SER A 183 7.36 11.46 -20.53
N PRO A 184 8.70 11.39 -20.37
CA PRO A 184 9.69 12.46 -20.63
C PRO A 184 10.02 12.66 -22.12
N LEU A 185 9.54 11.76 -22.99
CA LEU A 185 9.75 11.81 -24.43
C LEU A 185 8.41 11.83 -25.14
N ASN A 186 8.36 12.46 -26.31
CA ASN A 186 7.20 12.40 -27.19
C ASN A 186 7.35 11.22 -28.14
N PHE A 187 6.43 10.26 -28.03
CA PHE A 187 6.41 9.07 -28.87
C PHE A 187 4.97 8.66 -29.12
N THR A 188 4.66 8.22 -30.35
CA THR A 188 3.33 7.68 -30.71
C THR A 188 3.50 6.41 -31.53
N ASP A 189 2.75 5.38 -31.17
CA ASP A 189 2.52 4.19 -31.99
C ASP A 189 1.04 4.10 -32.36
N ASN A 190 0.76 4.12 -33.66
CA ASN A 190 -0.60 4.02 -34.22
C ASN A 190 -0.93 2.62 -34.75
N ASN A 191 0.04 1.69 -34.70
CA ASN A 191 -0.06 0.36 -35.28
C ASN A 191 -0.23 -0.73 -34.20
N GLY A 192 -0.56 -0.33 -32.97
CA GLY A 192 -0.86 -1.25 -31.90
C GLY A 192 -2.16 -2.01 -32.14
N SER A 193 -2.31 -3.13 -31.45
CA SER A 193 -3.52 -3.94 -31.44
C SER A 193 -3.95 -4.25 -30.01
N TRP A 194 -5.25 -4.41 -29.80
CA TRP A 194 -5.80 -4.98 -28.58
C TRP A 194 -6.87 -6.03 -28.89
N SER A 195 -7.04 -6.97 -27.97
CA SER A 195 -8.11 -7.95 -28.01
C SER A 195 -8.56 -8.29 -26.61
N LEU A 196 -9.83 -8.65 -26.45
CA LEU A 196 -10.40 -9.11 -25.19
C LEU A 196 -10.91 -10.53 -25.37
N SER A 197 -10.45 -11.45 -24.53
CA SER A 197 -10.94 -12.83 -24.48
C SER A 197 -10.99 -13.28 -23.04
N ASN A 198 -12.07 -13.95 -22.64
CA ASN A 198 -12.29 -14.38 -21.25
C ASN A 198 -12.12 -13.24 -20.23
N GLN A 199 -12.50 -12.02 -20.60
CA GLN A 199 -12.35 -10.80 -19.78
C GLN A 199 -10.89 -10.41 -19.46
N GLU A 200 -9.93 -11.03 -20.15
CA GLU A 200 -8.51 -10.66 -20.10
C GLU A 200 -8.11 -9.93 -21.37
N LEU A 201 -7.44 -8.80 -21.17
CA LEU A 201 -7.02 -7.91 -22.23
C LEU A 201 -5.62 -8.34 -22.70
N THR A 202 -5.42 -8.37 -24.01
CA THR A 202 -4.09 -8.43 -24.63
C THR A 202 -3.86 -7.15 -25.39
N ILE A 203 -2.69 -6.53 -25.20
CA ILE A 203 -2.27 -5.31 -25.89
C ILE A 203 -0.89 -5.57 -26.51
N ASN A 204 -0.76 -5.31 -27.80
CA ASN A 204 0.52 -5.29 -28.48
C ASN A 204 0.75 -3.89 -29.03
N THR A 205 1.91 -3.31 -28.77
CA THR A 205 2.27 -1.97 -29.22
C THR A 205 3.79 -1.85 -29.30
N LYS A 206 4.29 -0.70 -29.73
CA LYS A 206 5.67 -0.28 -29.59
C LYS A 206 5.74 0.83 -28.56
N ILE A 207 6.71 0.75 -27.66
CA ILE A 207 7.11 1.83 -26.75
C ILE A 207 8.49 2.37 -27.18
N PRO A 208 8.98 3.49 -26.61
CA PRO A 208 10.32 4.00 -26.93
C PRO A 208 11.45 2.97 -26.74
N LEU A 209 11.24 1.99 -25.86
CA LEU A 209 12.19 0.91 -25.56
C LEU A 209 12.13 -0.27 -26.54
N GLY A 210 11.19 -0.28 -27.48
CA GLY A 210 10.97 -1.38 -28.43
C GLY A 210 9.53 -1.93 -28.39
N PRO A 211 9.28 -3.09 -29.03
CA PRO A 211 7.99 -3.77 -28.95
C PRO A 211 7.61 -4.09 -27.50
N LEU A 212 6.33 -3.95 -27.19
CA LEU A 212 5.74 -4.29 -25.91
C LEU A 212 4.49 -5.14 -26.14
N SER A 213 4.50 -6.35 -25.59
CA SER A 213 3.32 -7.21 -25.50
C SER A 213 2.92 -7.32 -24.05
N MET A 214 1.65 -7.03 -23.76
CA MET A 214 1.02 -7.20 -22.45
C MET A 214 -0.09 -8.22 -22.62
N THR A 215 0.15 -9.44 -22.16
CA THR A 215 -0.80 -10.56 -22.22
C THR A 215 -1.42 -10.80 -20.85
N HIS A 216 -2.65 -11.33 -20.82
CA HIS A 216 -3.40 -11.59 -19.57
C HIS A 216 -3.56 -10.34 -18.69
N VAL A 217 -3.74 -9.16 -19.31
CA VAL A 217 -3.96 -7.91 -18.59
C VAL A 217 -5.34 -7.97 -17.95
N ARG A 218 -5.36 -7.91 -16.61
CA ARG A 218 -6.59 -7.97 -15.83
C ARG A 218 -7.10 -6.56 -15.60
N ILE A 219 -8.39 -6.35 -15.84
CA ILE A 219 -9.03 -5.06 -15.61
C ILE A 219 -9.43 -4.97 -14.13
N ASN A 220 -8.62 -4.27 -13.35
CA ASN A 220 -8.80 -4.13 -11.92
C ASN A 220 -9.97 -3.21 -11.57
N LYS A 221 -10.07 -2.08 -12.30
CA LYS A 221 -11.17 -1.12 -12.19
C LYS A 221 -11.48 -0.54 -13.56
N LEU A 222 -12.75 -0.39 -13.89
CA LEU A 222 -13.18 0.26 -15.12
C LEU A 222 -14.55 0.89 -14.88
N THR A 223 -14.58 2.21 -14.88
CA THR A 223 -15.77 3.06 -14.82
C THR A 223 -15.64 4.17 -15.84
N ASP A 224 -16.62 5.05 -15.95
CA ASP A 224 -16.52 6.24 -16.81
C ASP A 224 -15.35 7.17 -16.41
N ASP A 225 -14.95 7.16 -15.14
CA ASP A 225 -13.97 8.10 -14.59
C ASP A 225 -12.61 7.47 -14.29
N GLU A 226 -12.44 6.15 -14.47
CA GLU A 226 -11.22 5.47 -14.04
C GLU A 226 -11.01 4.15 -14.75
N LEU A 227 -9.76 3.91 -15.13
CA LEU A 227 -9.28 2.61 -15.57
C LEU A 227 -8.06 2.22 -14.73
N SER A 228 -8.01 0.97 -14.29
CA SER A 228 -6.86 0.37 -13.64
C SER A 228 -6.59 -0.99 -14.26
N LEU A 229 -5.38 -1.18 -14.76
CA LEU A 229 -4.94 -2.40 -15.40
C LEU A 229 -3.87 -3.07 -14.55
N LEU A 230 -4.06 -4.35 -14.22
CA LEU A 230 -3.03 -5.19 -13.64
C LEU A 230 -2.37 -5.97 -14.78
N ALA A 231 -1.12 -5.61 -15.09
CA ALA A 231 -0.39 -6.14 -16.22
C ALA A 231 0.90 -6.81 -15.78
N GLU A 232 1.16 -7.98 -16.38
CA GLU A 232 2.46 -8.63 -16.33
C GLU A 232 3.28 -8.12 -17.53
N ILE A 233 4.42 -7.50 -17.26
CA ILE A 233 5.32 -6.99 -18.29
C ILE A 233 6.69 -7.60 -18.02
N SER A 234 7.20 -8.37 -18.98
CA SER A 234 8.33 -9.26 -18.75
C SER A 234 8.02 -10.20 -17.57
N ASP A 235 8.87 -10.23 -16.53
CA ASP A 235 8.67 -11.03 -15.32
C ASP A 235 8.26 -10.20 -14.09
N GLY A 236 7.82 -8.95 -14.31
CA GLY A 236 7.30 -8.04 -13.29
C GLY A 236 5.77 -7.92 -13.33
N LEU A 237 5.20 -7.43 -12.23
CA LEU A 237 3.76 -7.23 -12.07
C LEU A 237 3.48 -5.77 -11.71
N PHE A 238 2.59 -5.14 -12.47
CA PHE A 238 2.35 -3.71 -12.42
C PHE A 238 0.86 -3.40 -12.38
N LEU A 239 0.46 -2.52 -11.46
CA LEU A 239 -0.84 -1.88 -11.48
C LEU A 239 -0.70 -0.51 -12.14
N ILE A 240 -1.43 -0.25 -13.21
CA ILE A 240 -1.35 0.99 -13.99
C ILE A 240 -2.71 1.68 -13.92
N GLY A 241 -2.75 2.86 -13.31
CA GLY A 241 -3.96 3.67 -13.19
C GLY A 241 -4.08 4.71 -14.29
N PHE A 242 -5.30 5.02 -14.68
CA PHE A 242 -5.64 5.97 -15.72
C PHE A 242 -6.90 6.75 -15.36
N LYS A 243 -7.00 7.96 -15.93
CA LYS A 243 -8.20 8.80 -15.94
C LYS A 243 -8.56 9.14 -17.39
N PRO A 244 -9.82 9.45 -17.71
CA PRO A 244 -10.18 9.97 -19.03
C PRO A 244 -9.35 11.21 -19.35
N LEU A 245 -8.80 11.24 -20.56
CA LEU A 245 -8.19 12.44 -21.11
C LEU A 245 -9.33 13.45 -21.35
N SER A 246 -9.22 14.60 -20.69
CA SER A 246 -10.16 15.72 -20.77
C SER A 246 -10.14 16.37 -22.15
#